data_AF-A0A497MVY2-F1
#
_entry.id   AF-A0A497MVY2-F1
#
_cell.length_a   1.000
_cell.length_b   1.000
_cell.length_c   1.000
_cell.angle_alpha   90.00
_cell.angle_beta   90.00
_cell.angle_gamma   90.00
#
_symmetry.space_group_name_H-M   'P 1'
#
loop_
_entity.id
_entity.type
_entity.pdbx_description
1 polymer ?
#
loop_
_entity_poly.entity_id
_entity_poly.type
_entity_poly.pdbx_seq_one_letter_code
_entity_poly.pdbx_strand_id
1 'polypeptide(L)'
;MRRRVSRRRQRRLRVEVPPTTFRLPAKTYTIVRNGRVIVVHRPAQVVHRRGYTYYRRDVGRPGRGKKVIRLRPGAMTKWAVRLGYINEGQRIDDIPLSRIDDFALDLAKAVGPRRAWRMFHAQVVLRRNRREPEIVRFRRKMEKARDAIAAAYESELAPREAIEAWKRMSPLERARRRPGGRI
;
A
#
# COMPACT_ATOMS: atom_id res chain seq x y z
N MET A 1 -6.30 -37.50 22.24
CA MET A 1 -7.55 -36.69 22.18
C MET A 1 -7.39 -35.56 21.14
N ARG A 2 -7.94 -35.70 19.92
CA ARG A 2 -7.82 -34.68 18.85
C ARG A 2 -8.80 -33.53 19.11
N ARG A 3 -8.31 -32.35 19.51
CA ARG A 3 -9.11 -31.13 19.64
C ARG A 3 -9.70 -30.76 18.26
N ARG A 4 -11.03 -30.89 18.11
CA ARG A 4 -11.77 -30.33 16.97
C ARG A 4 -11.60 -28.80 17.00
N VAL A 5 -10.80 -28.26 16.09
CA VAL A 5 -10.70 -26.82 15.86
C VAL A 5 -12.03 -26.37 15.26
N SER A 6 -12.89 -25.75 16.08
CA SER A 6 -14.13 -25.16 15.59
C SER A 6 -13.79 -24.08 14.57
N ARG A 7 -14.22 -24.27 13.32
CA ARG A 7 -14.12 -23.25 12.28
C ARG A 7 -14.98 -22.06 12.73
N ARG A 8 -14.37 -21.05 13.36
CA ARG A 8 -15.02 -19.75 13.64
C ARG A 8 -15.65 -19.25 12.34
N ARG A 9 -16.99 -19.26 12.26
CA ARG A 9 -17.73 -18.68 11.14
C ARG A 9 -17.29 -17.22 10.99
N GLN A 10 -16.68 -16.87 9.87
CA GLN A 10 -16.27 -15.49 9.58
C GLN A 10 -17.52 -14.59 9.61
N ARG A 11 -17.54 -13.59 10.49
CA ARG A 11 -18.62 -12.59 10.53
C ARG A 11 -18.70 -11.89 9.16
N ARG A 12 -19.92 -11.67 8.65
CA ARG A 12 -20.19 -10.88 7.44
C ARG A 12 -20.91 -9.61 7.86
N LEU A 13 -20.49 -8.47 7.30
CA LEU A 13 -21.15 -7.18 7.51
C LEU A 13 -22.23 -7.00 6.44
N ARG A 14 -23.42 -6.63 6.88
CA ARG A 14 -24.50 -6.16 6.01
C ARG A 14 -24.16 -4.73 5.58
N VAL A 15 -24.00 -4.50 4.29
CA VAL A 15 -23.74 -3.17 3.71
C VAL A 15 -24.95 -2.79 2.88
N GLU A 16 -25.54 -1.64 3.19
CA GLU A 16 -26.67 -1.09 2.45
C GLU A 16 -26.17 0.02 1.54
N VAL A 17 -26.42 -0.14 0.24
CA VAL A 17 -26.16 0.90 -0.76
C VAL A 17 -27.45 1.67 -0.95
N PRO A 18 -27.51 2.98 -0.63
CA PRO A 18 -28.73 3.75 -0.80
C PRO A 18 -29.09 3.87 -2.28
N PRO A 19 -30.39 3.95 -2.62
CA PRO A 19 -30.81 4.25 -3.98
C PRO A 19 -30.19 5.57 -4.42
N THR A 20 -29.68 5.61 -5.65
CA THR A 20 -28.99 6.78 -6.18
C THR A 20 -29.57 7.15 -7.53
N THR A 21 -29.93 8.42 -7.68
CA THR A 21 -30.36 8.99 -8.96
C THR A 21 -29.21 9.83 -9.52
N PHE A 22 -28.83 9.63 -10.78
CA PHE A 22 -27.83 10.46 -11.43
C PHE A 22 -28.16 10.67 -12.91
N ARG A 23 -27.78 11.85 -13.42
CA ARG A 23 -27.99 12.24 -14.81
C ARG A 23 -26.79 11.81 -15.65
N LEU A 24 -27.05 11.01 -16.68
CA LEU A 24 -26.06 10.70 -17.70
C LEU A 24 -26.17 11.73 -18.83
N PRO A 25 -25.08 12.41 -19.23
CA PRO A 25 -25.11 13.34 -20.34
C PRO A 25 -25.32 12.59 -21.67
N ALA A 26 -25.80 13.31 -22.68
CA ALA A 26 -25.88 12.80 -24.03
C ALA A 26 -24.47 12.42 -24.51
N LYS A 27 -24.36 11.31 -25.26
CA LYS A 27 -23.08 10.83 -25.76
C LYS A 27 -23.28 10.08 -27.06
N THR A 28 -22.53 10.46 -28.08
CA THR A 28 -22.40 9.71 -29.33
C THR A 28 -21.21 8.76 -29.21
N TYR A 29 -21.36 7.52 -29.65
CA TYR A 29 -20.26 6.58 -29.75
C TYR A 29 -20.32 5.81 -31.06
N THR A 30 -19.13 5.57 -31.61
CA THR A 30 -18.92 4.83 -32.85
C THR A 30 -18.55 3.40 -32.50
N ILE A 31 -19.30 2.43 -33.01
CA ILE A 31 -19.06 1.00 -32.81
C ILE A 31 -18.71 0.40 -34.16
N VAL A 32 -17.55 -0.25 -34.27
CA VAL A 32 -17.21 -1.04 -35.46
C VAL A 32 -17.58 -2.49 -35.20
N ARG A 33 -18.51 -3.05 -35.99
CA ARG A 33 -18.93 -4.46 -35.90
C ARG A 33 -18.97 -5.07 -37.29
N ASN A 34 -18.23 -6.17 -37.50
CA ASN A 34 -18.11 -6.87 -38.78
C ASN A 34 -17.71 -5.93 -39.94
N GLY A 35 -16.71 -5.06 -39.73
CA GLY A 35 -16.22 -4.12 -40.75
C GLY A 35 -17.16 -2.93 -41.06
N ARG A 36 -18.35 -2.86 -40.44
CA ARG A 36 -19.28 -1.74 -40.58
C ARG A 36 -19.19 -0.80 -39.39
N VAL A 37 -19.19 0.50 -39.68
CA VAL A 37 -19.22 1.56 -38.68
C VAL A 37 -20.67 1.88 -38.34
N ILE A 38 -21.05 1.69 -37.07
CA ILE A 38 -22.37 2.01 -36.53
C ILE A 38 -22.22 3.20 -35.59
N VAL A 39 -22.86 4.31 -35.91
CA VAL A 39 -22.89 5.49 -35.04
C VAL A 39 -24.14 5.41 -34.17
N VAL A 40 -23.95 5.42 -32.85
CA VAL A 40 -25.04 5.35 -31.88
C VAL A 40 -25.09 6.65 -31.09
N HIS A 41 -26.23 7.33 -31.17
CA HIS A 41 -26.52 8.53 -30.39
C HIS A 41 -27.30 8.15 -29.14
N ARG A 42 -26.68 8.32 -27.96
CA ARG A 42 -27.38 8.14 -26.69
C ARG A 42 -27.84 9.50 -26.15
N PRO A 43 -29.15 9.74 -26.01
CA PRO A 43 -29.65 10.96 -25.39
C PRO A 43 -29.27 11.03 -23.90
N ALA A 44 -29.35 12.22 -23.33
CA ALA A 44 -29.21 12.38 -21.88
C ALA A 44 -30.37 11.67 -21.18
N GLN A 45 -30.07 10.94 -20.11
CA GLN A 45 -31.08 10.20 -19.38
C GLN A 45 -30.82 10.25 -17.87
N VAL A 46 -31.90 10.24 -17.10
CA VAL A 46 -31.84 10.12 -15.64
C VAL A 46 -31.90 8.63 -15.29
N VAL A 47 -30.87 8.15 -14.61
CA VAL A 47 -30.79 6.74 -14.20
C VAL A 47 -31.09 6.65 -12.71
N HIS A 48 -32.09 5.83 -12.39
CA HIS A 48 -32.45 5.48 -11.02
C HIS A 48 -31.83 4.13 -10.68
N ARG A 49 -30.80 4.13 -9.85
CA ARG A 49 -30.20 2.90 -9.33
C ARG A 49 -30.93 2.52 -8.04
N ARG A 50 -31.63 1.39 -8.04
CA ARG A 50 -32.25 0.84 -6.84
C ARG A 50 -31.17 0.53 -5.79
N GLY A 51 -31.45 0.87 -4.54
CA GLY A 51 -30.62 0.48 -3.42
C GLY A 51 -30.58 -1.03 -3.30
N TYR A 52 -29.45 -1.57 -2.84
CA TYR A 52 -29.31 -3.01 -2.62
C TYR A 52 -28.45 -3.28 -1.41
N THR A 53 -28.71 -4.41 -0.79
CA THR A 53 -27.98 -4.88 0.38
C THR A 53 -27.08 -6.04 -0.04
N TYR A 54 -25.82 -6.01 0.36
CA TYR A 54 -24.92 -7.14 0.16
C TYR A 54 -24.09 -7.43 1.42
N TYR A 55 -23.71 -8.69 1.59
CA TYR A 55 -22.94 -9.15 2.74
C TYR A 55 -21.45 -9.28 2.37
N ARG A 56 -20.63 -8.34 2.84
CA ARG A 56 -19.15 -8.39 2.69
C ARG A 56 -18.53 -9.13 3.87
N ARG A 57 -17.39 -9.81 3.67
CA ARG A 57 -16.59 -10.36 4.78
C ARG A 57 -16.17 -9.21 5.71
N ASP A 58 -16.41 -9.39 7.02
CA ASP A 58 -15.91 -8.46 8.04
C ASP A 58 -14.38 -8.62 8.12
N VAL A 59 -13.66 -7.63 7.57
CA VAL A 59 -12.19 -7.60 7.58
C VAL A 59 -11.65 -6.94 8.85
N GLY A 60 -12.52 -6.58 9.80
CA GLY A 60 -12.21 -5.81 10.99
C GLY A 60 -12.02 -4.31 10.74
N ARG A 61 -11.85 -3.54 11.83
CA ARG A 61 -11.47 -2.11 11.77
C ARG A 61 -10.10 -1.97 11.09
N PRO A 62 -9.78 -0.82 10.45
CA PRO A 62 -8.42 -0.55 9.96
C PRO A 62 -7.38 -0.88 11.04
N GLY A 63 -6.46 -1.81 10.76
CA GLY A 63 -5.46 -2.30 11.72
C GLY A 63 -5.81 -3.59 12.49
N ARG A 64 -7.05 -4.10 12.43
CA ARG A 64 -7.48 -5.39 12.98
C ARG A 64 -7.72 -6.42 11.87
N GLY A 65 -6.64 -6.85 11.23
CA GLY A 65 -6.64 -7.94 10.23
C GLY A 65 -5.25 -8.58 10.17
N LYS A 66 -5.13 -9.75 9.50
CA LYS A 66 -3.83 -10.39 9.26
C LYS A 66 -2.96 -9.38 8.51
N LYS A 67 -1.91 -8.86 9.16
CA LYS A 67 -1.08 -7.79 8.58
C LYS A 67 -0.59 -8.25 7.20
N VAL A 68 -0.83 -7.43 6.17
CA VAL A 68 -0.40 -7.72 4.79
C VAL A 68 1.13 -7.84 4.72
N ILE A 69 1.82 -7.09 5.58
CA ILE A 69 3.27 -7.17 5.74
C ILE A 69 3.59 -8.23 6.79
N ARG A 70 4.05 -9.41 6.34
CA ARG A 70 4.69 -10.39 7.23
C ARG A 70 6.05 -9.82 7.65
N LEU A 71 6.15 -9.38 8.90
CA LEU A 71 7.40 -8.93 9.49
C LEU A 71 8.10 -10.14 10.11
N ARG A 72 9.35 -10.39 9.72
CA ARG A 72 10.20 -11.32 10.45
C ARG A 72 10.77 -10.59 11.68
N PRO A 73 10.43 -11.00 12.91
CA PRO A 73 10.97 -10.34 14.10
C PRO A 73 12.51 -10.42 14.11
N GLY A 74 13.16 -9.34 14.50
CA GLY A 74 14.62 -9.27 14.63
C GLY A 74 15.43 -9.26 13.33
N ALA A 75 14.81 -9.28 12.14
CA ALA A 75 15.55 -9.31 10.88
C ALA A 75 16.49 -8.10 10.71
N MET A 76 16.04 -6.91 11.10
CA MET A 76 16.84 -5.69 11.02
C MET A 76 17.96 -5.69 12.06
N THR A 77 17.69 -6.20 13.28
CA THR A 77 18.69 -6.40 14.33
C THR A 77 19.78 -7.37 13.88
N LYS A 78 19.43 -8.50 13.24
CA LYS A 78 20.41 -9.46 12.71
C LYS A 78 21.34 -8.83 11.68
N TRP A 79 20.82 -7.96 10.82
CA TRP A 79 21.66 -7.22 9.88
C TRP A 79 22.54 -6.19 10.57
N ALA A 80 22.02 -5.47 11.56
CA ALA A 80 22.82 -4.53 12.33
C ALA A 80 23.98 -5.21 13.08
N VAL A 81 23.76 -6.41 13.63
CA VAL A 81 24.83 -7.24 14.21
C VAL A 81 25.83 -7.64 13.14
N ARG A 82 25.35 -8.19 12.02
CA ARG A 82 26.21 -8.67 10.92
C ARG A 82 27.06 -7.56 10.30
N LEU A 83 26.55 -6.34 10.26
CA LEU A 83 27.24 -5.17 9.72
C LEU A 83 28.07 -4.42 10.80
N GLY A 84 28.12 -4.91 12.03
CA GLY A 84 28.97 -4.34 13.09
C GLY A 84 28.45 -3.06 13.73
N TYR A 85 27.17 -2.71 13.54
CA TYR A 85 26.57 -1.51 14.14
C TYR A 85 26.10 -1.71 15.58
N ILE A 86 25.85 -2.97 15.98
CA ILE A 86 25.48 -3.39 17.33
C ILE A 86 26.08 -4.76 17.63
N ASN A 87 26.19 -5.10 18.91
CA ASN A 87 26.61 -6.41 19.39
C ASN A 87 25.45 -7.40 19.47
N GLU A 88 25.76 -8.69 19.57
CA GLU A 88 24.76 -9.71 19.89
C GLU A 88 24.06 -9.40 21.22
N GLY A 89 22.74 -9.57 21.26
CA GLY A 89 21.91 -9.22 22.43
C GLY A 89 21.40 -7.76 22.43
N GLN A 90 22.01 -6.86 21.67
CA GLN A 90 21.53 -5.49 21.52
C GLN A 90 20.35 -5.39 20.55
N ARG A 91 19.60 -4.29 20.68
CA ARG A 91 18.43 -3.96 19.86
C ARG A 91 18.82 -2.92 18.83
N ILE A 92 18.01 -2.84 17.78
CA ILE A 92 18.18 -1.81 16.75
C ILE A 92 18.02 -0.37 17.29
N ASP A 93 17.34 -0.22 18.43
CA ASP A 93 17.24 1.08 19.09
C ASP A 93 18.60 1.56 19.63
N ASP A 94 19.53 0.64 19.87
CA ASP A 94 20.84 0.96 20.46
C ASP A 94 21.81 1.56 19.42
N ILE A 95 21.49 1.51 18.12
CA ILE A 95 22.27 2.21 17.09
C ILE A 95 22.25 3.72 17.38
N PRO A 96 23.37 4.41 17.52
CA PRO A 96 23.33 5.86 17.74
C PRO A 96 22.74 6.59 16.52
N LEU A 97 22.05 7.70 16.75
CA LEU A 97 21.41 8.49 15.67
C LEU A 97 22.42 8.97 14.61
N SER A 98 23.68 9.18 15.00
CA SER A 98 24.78 9.55 14.10
C SER A 98 25.12 8.47 13.08
N ARG A 99 24.96 7.19 13.42
CA ARG A 99 25.33 6.05 12.56
C ARG A 99 24.15 5.44 11.80
N ILE A 100 22.94 5.96 12.00
CA ILE A 100 21.74 5.34 11.43
C ILE A 100 21.70 5.46 9.89
N ASP A 101 22.27 6.52 9.35
CA ASP A 101 22.32 6.77 7.91
C ASP A 101 23.29 5.78 7.25
N ASP A 102 24.49 5.63 7.81
CA ASP A 102 25.48 4.64 7.36
C ASP A 102 24.91 3.22 7.39
N PHE A 103 24.27 2.85 8.51
CA PHE A 103 23.60 1.56 8.63
C PHE A 103 22.52 1.37 7.55
N ALA A 104 21.75 2.42 7.24
CA ALA A 104 20.71 2.35 6.24
C ALA A 104 21.28 2.11 4.84
N LEU A 105 22.38 2.79 4.51
CA LEU A 105 23.06 2.67 3.22
C LEU A 105 23.77 1.31 3.08
N ASP A 106 24.42 0.81 4.11
CA ASP A 106 25.08 -0.50 4.07
C ASP A 106 24.07 -1.64 4.09
N LEU A 107 22.94 -1.48 4.80
CA LEU A 107 21.82 -2.40 4.67
C LEU A 107 21.28 -2.41 3.23
N ALA A 108 21.14 -1.24 2.60
CA ALA A 108 20.69 -1.15 1.21
C ALA A 108 21.62 -1.88 0.25
N LYS A 109 22.94 -1.76 0.40
CA LYS A 109 23.93 -2.53 -0.38
C LYS A 109 23.79 -4.05 -0.16
N ALA A 110 23.56 -4.48 1.08
CA ALA A 110 23.51 -5.90 1.42
C ALA A 110 22.22 -6.63 1.00
N VAL A 111 21.05 -5.99 1.11
CA VAL A 111 19.74 -6.64 0.83
C VAL A 111 19.00 -6.08 -0.37
N GLY A 112 19.55 -5.04 -1.00
CA GLY A 112 18.91 -4.25 -2.05
C GLY A 112 18.13 -3.05 -1.49
N PRO A 113 18.23 -1.85 -2.10
CA PRO A 113 17.67 -0.62 -1.55
C PRO A 113 16.15 -0.67 -1.39
N ARG A 114 15.42 -1.28 -2.33
CA ARG A 114 13.95 -1.45 -2.21
C ARG A 114 13.55 -2.29 -1.01
N ARG A 115 14.33 -3.31 -0.66
CA ARG A 115 14.05 -4.17 0.49
C ARG A 115 14.41 -3.45 1.79
N ALA A 116 15.58 -2.80 1.85
CA ALA A 116 16.01 -2.01 3.00
C ALA A 116 15.00 -0.88 3.30
N TRP A 117 14.60 -0.10 2.29
CA TRP A 117 13.61 0.96 2.43
C TRP A 117 12.29 0.45 3.01
N ARG A 118 11.78 -0.69 2.53
CA ARG A 118 10.54 -1.32 3.05
C ARG A 118 10.67 -1.73 4.51
N MET A 119 11.86 -2.16 4.95
CA MET A 119 12.11 -2.54 6.35
C MET A 119 11.99 -1.32 7.26
N PHE A 120 12.65 -0.21 6.94
CA PHE A 120 12.53 1.04 7.69
C PHE A 120 11.11 1.62 7.63
N HIS A 121 10.53 1.69 6.43
CA HIS A 121 9.16 2.19 6.24
C HIS A 121 8.13 1.40 7.07
N ALA A 122 8.29 0.08 7.19
CA ALA A 122 7.42 -0.72 8.04
C ALA A 122 7.52 -0.31 9.53
N GLN A 123 8.72 -0.04 10.06
CA GLN A 123 8.88 0.39 11.45
C GLN A 123 8.20 1.74 11.72
N VAL A 124 8.27 2.65 10.74
CA VAL A 124 7.58 3.95 10.78
C VAL A 124 6.07 3.75 10.82
N VAL A 125 5.50 2.99 9.89
CA VAL A 125 4.05 2.75 9.80
C VAL A 125 3.51 2.07 11.06
N LEU A 126 4.24 1.09 11.61
CA LEU A 126 3.85 0.39 12.84
C LEU A 126 3.72 1.31 14.05
N ARG A 127 4.49 2.40 14.09
CA ARG A 127 4.59 3.34 15.22
C ARG A 127 3.97 4.71 14.90
N ARG A 128 3.32 4.85 13.75
CA ARG A 128 2.76 6.13 13.28
C ARG A 128 1.79 6.76 14.27
N ASN A 129 0.95 5.94 14.92
CA ASN A 129 -0.10 6.41 15.83
C ASN A 129 0.30 6.35 17.31
N ARG A 130 1.54 5.96 17.62
CA ARG A 130 2.05 5.92 19.00
C ARG A 130 2.52 7.31 19.42
N ARG A 131 2.29 7.65 20.69
CA ARG A 131 2.56 8.99 21.24
C ARG A 131 3.61 8.98 22.35
N GLU A 132 4.03 7.80 22.82
CA GLU A 132 5.07 7.68 23.83
C GLU A 132 6.39 8.32 23.33
N PRO A 133 7.06 9.20 24.11
CA PRO A 133 8.22 9.96 23.64
C PRO A 133 9.35 9.11 23.06
N GLU A 134 9.66 7.98 23.71
CA GLU A 134 10.69 7.04 23.25
C GLU A 134 10.33 6.44 21.89
N ILE A 135 9.07 6.06 21.70
CA ILE A 135 8.58 5.49 20.44
C ILE A 135 8.60 6.54 19.32
N VAL A 136 8.30 7.80 19.65
CA VAL A 136 8.41 8.91 18.71
C VAL A 136 9.86 9.17 18.30
N ARG A 137 10.81 9.16 19.25
CA ARG A 137 12.25 9.29 18.96
C ARG A 137 12.74 8.16 18.05
N PHE A 138 12.40 6.91 18.38
CA PHE A 138 12.71 5.76 17.55
C PHE A 138 12.10 5.88 16.15
N ARG A 139 10.84 6.30 16.05
CA ARG A 139 10.17 6.50 14.75
C ARG A 139 10.92 7.52 13.90
N ARG A 140 11.29 8.67 14.46
CA ARG A 140 12.04 9.72 13.76
C ARG A 140 13.40 9.22 13.29
N LYS A 141 14.09 8.43 14.11
CA LYS A 141 15.36 7.78 13.74
C LYS A 141 15.20 6.82 12.55
N MET A 142 14.11 6.05 12.51
CA MET A 142 13.79 5.16 11.37
C MET A 142 13.32 5.94 10.13
N GLU A 143 12.64 7.08 10.30
CA GLU A 143 12.28 8.00 9.21
C GLU A 143 13.55 8.56 8.55
N LYS A 144 14.50 9.06 9.36
CA LYS A 144 15.79 9.54 8.88
C LYS A 144 16.52 8.50 8.03
N ALA A 145 16.64 7.28 8.55
CA ALA A 145 17.27 6.14 7.85
C ALA A 145 16.58 5.81 6.51
N ARG A 146 15.24 5.81 6.50
CA ARG A 146 14.43 5.57 5.30
C ARG A 146 14.70 6.65 4.25
N ASP A 147 14.76 7.90 4.68
CA ASP A 147 14.90 9.06 3.80
C ASP A 147 16.33 9.15 3.25
N ALA A 148 17.35 8.73 4.03
CA ALA A 148 18.72 8.56 3.54
C ALA A 148 18.82 7.54 2.38
N ILE A 149 18.14 6.38 2.49
CA ILE A 149 18.08 5.42 1.37
C ILE A 149 17.31 6.02 0.19
N ALA A 150 16.23 6.76 0.45
CA ALA A 150 15.44 7.40 -0.60
C ALA A 150 16.26 8.40 -1.41
N ALA A 151 17.08 9.20 -0.73
CA ALA A 151 17.97 10.17 -1.37
C ALA A 151 19.11 9.49 -2.15
N ALA A 152 19.74 8.46 -1.58
CA ALA A 152 20.87 7.79 -2.21
C ALA A 152 20.47 6.87 -3.38
N TYR A 153 19.28 6.28 -3.34
CA TYR A 153 18.81 5.28 -4.30
C TYR A 153 17.49 5.69 -4.98
N GLU A 154 17.30 6.98 -5.25
CA GLU A 154 16.07 7.53 -5.83
C GLU A 154 15.66 6.80 -7.11
N SER A 155 16.62 6.53 -7.99
CA SER A 155 16.41 5.85 -9.28
C SER A 155 15.97 4.38 -9.15
N GLU A 156 16.39 3.69 -8.10
CA GLU A 156 16.07 2.27 -7.83
C GLU A 156 14.78 2.11 -7.00
N LEU A 157 14.43 3.13 -6.23
CA LEU A 157 13.22 3.16 -5.41
C LEU A 157 12.01 3.71 -6.15
N ALA A 158 12.22 4.65 -7.06
CA ALA A 158 11.22 5.03 -8.03
C ALA A 158 10.80 3.75 -8.77
N PRO A 159 9.50 3.42 -8.83
CA PRO A 159 9.06 2.31 -9.64
C PRO A 159 9.13 2.80 -11.09
N ARG A 160 10.34 2.92 -11.64
CA ARG A 160 10.61 3.49 -12.96
C ARG A 160 9.77 2.76 -14.00
N GLU A 161 9.66 1.44 -13.89
CA GLU A 161 8.75 0.64 -14.69
C GLU A 161 7.26 0.96 -14.47
N ALA A 162 6.80 1.26 -13.25
CA ALA A 162 5.41 1.61 -13.01
C ALA A 162 5.09 3.05 -13.43
N ILE A 163 6.06 3.99 -13.30
CA ILE A 163 5.96 5.37 -13.76
C ILE A 163 6.04 5.40 -15.29
N GLU A 164 6.94 4.64 -15.90
CA GLU A 164 7.04 4.48 -17.35
C GLU A 164 5.82 3.75 -17.89
N ALA A 165 5.35 2.67 -17.27
CA ALA A 165 4.08 2.05 -17.64
C ALA A 165 2.92 3.05 -17.52
N TRP A 166 2.86 3.84 -16.45
CA TRP A 166 1.85 4.89 -16.26
C TRP A 166 1.95 6.01 -17.30
N LYS A 167 3.17 6.40 -17.71
CA LYS A 167 3.42 7.40 -18.76
C LYS A 167 3.13 6.87 -20.16
N ARG A 168 3.45 5.59 -20.43
CA ARG A 168 3.15 4.85 -21.67
C ARG A 168 1.64 4.62 -21.85
N MET A 169 0.87 4.55 -20.76
CA MET A 169 -0.60 4.52 -20.84
C MET A 169 -1.14 5.83 -21.43
N SER A 170 -2.15 5.69 -22.29
CA SER A 170 -2.90 6.83 -22.80
C SER A 170 -3.57 7.62 -21.67
N PRO A 171 -3.83 8.92 -21.83
CA PRO A 171 -4.53 9.72 -20.82
C PRO A 171 -5.86 9.10 -20.34
N LEU A 172 -6.57 8.41 -21.25
CA LEU A 172 -7.82 7.71 -21.01
C LEU A 172 -7.65 6.46 -20.11
N GLU A 173 -6.58 5.69 -20.30
CA GLU A 173 -6.26 4.54 -19.47
C GLU A 173 -5.80 4.94 -18.06
N ARG A 174 -5.06 6.04 -17.95
CA ARG A 174 -4.68 6.62 -16.65
C ARG A 174 -5.90 7.05 -15.85
N ALA A 175 -6.88 7.69 -16.50
CA ALA A 175 -8.13 8.12 -15.87
C ALA A 175 -8.95 6.92 -15.34
N ARG A 176 -9.01 5.81 -16.10
CA ARG A 176 -9.70 4.58 -15.69
C ARG A 176 -9.06 3.85 -14.51
N ARG A 177 -7.72 3.89 -14.40
CA ARG A 177 -6.98 3.21 -13.31
C ARG A 177 -6.86 4.02 -12.03
N ARG A 178 -7.22 5.32 -12.03
CA ARG A 178 -7.26 6.10 -10.79
C ARG A 178 -8.34 5.57 -9.85
N PRO A 179 -8.07 5.42 -8.53
CA PRO A 179 -9.12 5.10 -7.57
C PRO A 179 -10.15 6.24 -7.57
N GLY A 180 -11.38 5.94 -7.98
CA GLY A 180 -12.47 6.92 -8.14
C GLY A 180 -12.67 7.46 -9.56
N GLY A 181 -11.95 6.96 -10.57
CA GLY A 181 -12.08 7.39 -11.97
C GLY A 181 -13.46 7.09 -12.57
N ARG A 182 -14.35 8.09 -12.58
CA ARG A 182 -15.45 8.17 -13.54
C ARG A 182 -14.88 8.63 -14.88
N ILE A 183 -15.26 7.92 -15.95
CA ILE A 183 -15.15 8.39 -17.34
C ILE A 183 -16.38 9.26 -17.63
#